data_AF-A0A5P1EBK7-F1
#
_entry.id   AF-A0A5P1EBK7-F1
#
_cell.length_a   1.000
_cell.length_b   1.000
_cell.length_c   1.000
_cell.angle_alpha   90.00
_cell.angle_beta   90.00
_cell.angle_gamma   90.00
#
_symmetry.space_group_name_H-M   'P 1'
#
loop_
_entity.id
_entity.type
_entity.pdbx_description
1 polymer ?
#
loop_
_entity_poly.entity_id
_entity_poly.type
_entity_poly.pdbx_seq_one_letter_code
_entity_poly.pdbx_strand_id
1 'polypeptide(L)'
;MELVRSLPDCLRDLDHLKLLYDSVLRDRKLPGPAWKPHYDVRYRDIPSSLRVLTGRIQELRRRVASGEGCDVDYYVLIGVRRGCTRSELERAHRLLALKHKPDKAALFVDRLEFAEEYRDLDTVRDHARMSALILYRMLQKGYSSIMSTVMDEERRRRAEGEGGCSGCTAATAAYRQRVRQTRRRHGSGGRQ
;
A
#
# COMPACT_ATOMS: atom_id res chain seq x y z
N MET A 1 -15.97 -7.67 -9.67
CA MET A 1 -15.07 -8.17 -10.72
C MET A 1 -13.84 -7.28 -10.73
N GLU A 2 -12.78 -7.79 -10.11
CA GLU A 2 -11.57 -7.07 -9.72
C GLU A 2 -10.72 -6.69 -10.93
N LEU A 3 -10.88 -5.48 -11.46
CA LEU A 3 -9.90 -4.84 -12.36
C LEU A 3 -8.77 -4.25 -11.52
N VAL A 4 -8.01 -5.09 -10.82
CA VAL A 4 -6.74 -4.65 -10.24
C VAL A 4 -5.77 -4.54 -11.42
N ARG A 5 -5.66 -3.32 -11.97
CA ARG A 5 -4.70 -2.92 -13.01
C ARG A 5 -3.28 -2.94 -12.44
N SER A 6 -2.82 -4.12 -12.02
CA SER A 6 -1.46 -4.31 -11.57
C SER A 6 -0.59 -4.35 -12.83
N LEU A 7 0.25 -3.31 -12.98
CA LEU A 7 1.28 -3.22 -14.02
C LEU A 7 2.10 -4.53 -14.17
N PRO A 8 2.50 -5.23 -13.08
CA PRO A 8 3.22 -6.49 -13.20
C PRO A 8 2.37 -7.66 -13.72
N ASP A 9 1.06 -7.73 -13.44
CA ASP A 9 0.20 -8.77 -14.00
C ASP A 9 -0.01 -8.55 -15.51
N CYS A 10 -0.22 -7.30 -15.93
CA CYS A 10 -0.27 -6.98 -17.36
C CYS A 10 1.04 -7.34 -18.08
N LEU A 11 2.20 -7.14 -17.43
CA LEU A 11 3.49 -7.54 -17.99
C LEU A 11 3.58 -9.07 -18.17
N ARG A 12 3.13 -9.83 -17.16
CA ARG A 12 3.11 -11.30 -17.21
C ARG A 12 2.18 -11.82 -18.32
N ASP A 13 1.01 -11.22 -18.47
CA ASP A 13 0.07 -11.56 -19.55
C ASP A 13 0.66 -11.30 -20.94
N LEU A 14 1.40 -10.19 -21.11
CA LEU A 14 2.06 -9.89 -22.38
C LEU A 14 3.25 -10.82 -22.66
N ASP A 15 4.00 -11.22 -21.63
CA ASP A 15 5.06 -12.24 -21.77
C ASP A 15 4.46 -13.61 -22.17
N HIS A 16 3.30 -13.99 -21.63
CA HIS A 16 2.58 -15.19 -22.08
C HIS A 16 2.08 -15.07 -23.52
N LEU A 17 1.53 -13.91 -23.90
CA LEU A 17 1.10 -13.65 -25.26
C LEU A 17 2.28 -13.73 -26.24
N LYS A 18 3.46 -13.25 -25.84
CA LYS A 18 4.68 -13.36 -26.65
C LYS A 18 5.05 -14.81 -26.90
N LEU A 19 5.01 -15.66 -25.86
CA LEU A 19 5.30 -17.08 -26.00
C LEU A 19 4.34 -17.78 -26.98
N LEU A 20 3.06 -17.40 -26.97
CA LEU A 20 2.08 -17.91 -27.94
C LEU A 20 2.41 -17.48 -29.37
N TYR A 21 2.76 -16.21 -29.59
CA TYR A 21 3.15 -15.73 -30.92
C TYR A 21 4.43 -16.42 -31.42
N ASP A 22 5.41 -16.61 -30.53
CA ASP A 22 6.65 -17.32 -30.85
C ASP A 22 6.41 -18.81 -31.17
N SER A 23 5.45 -19.48 -30.50
CA SER A 23 5.07 -20.86 -30.84
C SER A 23 4.35 -20.95 -32.19
N VAL A 24 3.46 -19.99 -32.50
CA VAL A 24 2.80 -19.93 -33.83
C VAL A 24 3.82 -19.82 -34.96
N LEU A 25 4.85 -19.00 -34.79
CA LEU A 25 5.91 -18.82 -35.79
C LEU A 25 6.77 -20.08 -35.94
N ARG A 26 7.05 -20.77 -34.83
CA ARG A 26 7.80 -22.04 -34.84
C ARG A 26 7.02 -23.18 -35.49
N ASP A 27 5.77 -23.38 -35.07
CA ASP A 27 4.97 -24.55 -35.45
C ASP A 27 4.20 -24.34 -36.76
N ARG A 28 4.16 -23.10 -37.27
CA ARG A 28 3.35 -22.67 -38.43
C ARG A 28 1.86 -23.00 -38.30
N LYS A 29 1.39 -23.19 -37.07
CA LYS A 29 0.01 -23.54 -36.73
C LYS A 29 -0.56 -22.44 -35.85
N LEU A 30 -1.73 -21.92 -36.22
CA LEU A 30 -2.47 -21.02 -35.35
C LEU A 30 -3.00 -21.85 -34.15
N PRO A 31 -2.64 -21.51 -32.90
CA PRO A 31 -3.14 -22.18 -31.73
C PRO A 31 -4.64 -21.89 -31.63
N GLY A 32 -5.45 -22.93 -31.75
CA GLY A 32 -6.90 -22.81 -31.72
C GLY A 32 -7.58 -24.11 -32.11
N PRO A 33 -8.73 -24.44 -31.50
CA PRO A 33 -9.57 -25.52 -32.00
C PRO A 33 -9.98 -25.23 -33.45
N ALA A 34 -10.00 -26.27 -34.30
CA ALA A 34 -10.34 -26.15 -35.73
C ALA A 34 -11.72 -25.51 -36.01
N TRP A 35 -12.60 -25.44 -35.01
CA TRP A 35 -13.96 -24.91 -35.11
C TRP A 35 -14.12 -23.41 -34.79
N LYS A 36 -13.04 -22.71 -34.40
CA LYS A 36 -13.03 -21.25 -34.23
C LYS A 36 -12.02 -20.62 -35.19
N PRO A 37 -12.45 -20.20 -36.39
CA PRO A 37 -11.59 -19.42 -37.27
C PRO A 37 -11.30 -18.07 -36.60
N HIS A 38 -10.01 -17.78 -36.36
CA HIS A 38 -9.57 -16.46 -35.88
C HIS A 38 -9.65 -15.48 -37.06
N TYR A 39 -10.84 -14.90 -37.30
CA TYR A 39 -11.07 -14.00 -38.44
C TYR A 39 -10.24 -12.71 -38.39
N ASP A 40 -9.81 -12.28 -37.19
CA ASP A 40 -9.10 -11.01 -36.99
C ASP A 40 -7.57 -11.10 -37.04
N VAL A 41 -6.97 -12.29 -36.84
CA VAL A 41 -5.51 -12.44 -36.74
C VAL A 41 -4.98 -13.22 -37.94
N ARG A 42 -4.38 -12.51 -38.91
CA ARG A 42 -3.76 -13.15 -40.07
C ARG A 42 -2.34 -13.58 -39.73
N TYR A 43 -1.96 -14.78 -40.16
CA TYR A 43 -0.61 -15.32 -39.92
C TYR A 43 0.51 -14.38 -40.42
N ARG A 44 0.28 -13.68 -41.54
CA ARG A 44 1.23 -12.70 -42.10
C ARG A 44 1.50 -11.50 -41.20
N ASP A 45 0.56 -11.15 -40.33
CA ASP A 45 0.66 -9.98 -39.45
C ASP A 45 1.33 -10.30 -38.11
N ILE A 46 1.52 -11.60 -37.82
CA ILE A 46 2.10 -12.09 -36.56
C ILE A 46 3.51 -11.53 -36.30
N PRO A 47 4.46 -11.51 -37.26
CA PRO A 47 5.79 -10.95 -37.00
C PRO A 47 5.74 -9.45 -36.66
N SER A 48 4.87 -8.69 -37.34
CA SER A 48 4.71 -7.25 -37.10
C SER A 48 4.08 -6.97 -35.73
N SER A 49 3.07 -7.75 -35.36
CA SER A 49 2.39 -7.69 -34.06
C SER A 49 3.33 -8.10 -32.92
N LEU A 50 4.18 -9.11 -33.13
CA LEU A 50 5.19 -9.55 -32.17
C LEU A 50 6.25 -8.47 -31.91
N ARG A 51 6.64 -7.71 -32.94
CA ARG A 51 7.56 -6.56 -32.77
C ARG A 51 6.93 -5.46 -31.91
N VAL A 52 5.68 -5.12 -32.18
CA VAL A 52 4.91 -4.15 -31.37
C VAL A 52 4.74 -4.64 -29.93
N LEU A 53 4.40 -5.91 -29.75
CA LEU A 53 4.26 -6.56 -28.44
C LEU A 53 5.57 -6.50 -27.65
N THR A 54 6.68 -6.86 -28.27
CA THR A 54 8.01 -6.80 -27.63
C THR A 54 8.37 -5.37 -27.21
N GLY A 55 8.06 -4.37 -28.06
CA GLY A 55 8.23 -2.96 -27.70
C GLY A 55 7.42 -2.55 -26.47
N ARG A 56 6.15 -2.97 -26.40
CA ARG A 56 5.27 -2.73 -25.23
C ARG A 56 5.78 -3.42 -23.97
N ILE A 57 6.27 -4.65 -24.07
CA ILE A 57 6.88 -5.39 -22.94
C ILE A 57 8.08 -4.61 -22.39
N GLN A 58 8.97 -4.12 -23.25
CA GLN A 58 10.14 -3.35 -22.82
C GLN A 58 9.78 -2.00 -22.19
N GLU A 59 8.76 -1.32 -22.74
CA GLU A 59 8.22 -0.10 -22.13
C GLU A 59 7.66 -0.37 -20.73
N LEU A 60 6.82 -1.39 -20.60
CA LEU A 60 6.24 -1.77 -19.31
C LEU A 60 7.30 -2.22 -18.31
N ARG A 61 8.33 -2.95 -18.72
CA ARG A 61 9.48 -3.29 -17.86
C ARG A 61 10.19 -2.05 -17.33
N ARG A 62 10.40 -1.03 -18.18
CA ARG A 62 10.98 0.25 -17.75
C ARG A 62 10.09 0.98 -16.73
N ARG A 63 8.78 1.00 -16.96
CA ARG A 63 7.80 1.62 -16.04
C ARG A 63 7.66 0.88 -14.71
N VAL A 64 7.79 -0.45 -14.73
CA VAL A 64 7.87 -1.26 -13.49
C VAL A 64 9.18 -0.95 -12.76
N ALA A 65 10.30 -0.86 -13.46
CA ALA A 65 11.60 -0.53 -12.87
C ALA A 65 11.65 0.90 -12.30
N SER A 66 10.91 1.85 -12.88
CA SER A 66 10.75 3.20 -12.33
C SER A 66 9.79 3.29 -11.15
N GLY A 67 9.10 2.19 -10.80
CA GLY A 67 8.18 2.13 -9.67
C GLY A 67 6.79 2.74 -9.91
N GLU A 68 6.45 3.09 -11.16
CA GLU A 68 5.25 3.86 -11.54
C GLU A 68 3.91 3.13 -11.30
N GLY A 69 3.94 1.85 -10.92
CA GLY A 69 2.74 1.00 -10.75
C GLY A 69 2.46 0.52 -9.33
N CYS A 70 3.23 0.98 -8.34
CA CYS A 70 3.21 0.42 -6.98
C CYS A 70 2.82 1.43 -5.88
N ASP A 71 2.17 2.54 -6.24
CA ASP A 71 1.65 3.48 -5.24
C ASP A 71 0.38 2.90 -4.61
N VAL A 72 0.57 2.17 -3.51
CA VAL A 72 -0.51 1.63 -2.70
C VAL A 72 -0.88 2.70 -1.67
N ASP A 73 -2.11 3.22 -1.73
CA ASP A 73 -2.61 4.10 -0.67
C ASP A 73 -2.73 3.29 0.64
N TYR A 74 -1.76 3.47 1.53
CA TYR A 74 -1.68 2.76 2.80
C TYR A 74 -2.86 3.06 3.73
N TYR A 75 -3.48 4.26 3.63
CA TYR A 75 -4.64 4.61 4.43
C TYR A 75 -5.86 3.80 4.00
N VAL A 76 -6.06 3.63 2.69
CA VAL A 76 -7.12 2.78 2.14
C VAL A 76 -6.84 1.30 2.43
N LEU A 77 -5.58 0.86 2.29
CA LEU A 77 -5.17 -0.52 2.55
C LEU A 77 -5.44 -0.95 4.01
N ILE A 78 -5.16 -0.07 4.97
CA ILE A 78 -5.37 -0.34 6.41
C ILE A 78 -6.81 0.00 6.83
N GLY A 79 -7.54 0.80 6.04
CA GLY A 79 -8.90 1.22 6.32
C GLY A 79 -8.99 2.32 7.39
N VAL A 80 -8.01 3.22 7.44
CA VAL A 80 -7.97 4.34 8.39
C VAL A 80 -8.05 5.69 7.67
N ARG A 81 -8.59 6.71 8.35
CA ARG A 81 -8.66 8.07 7.80
C ARG A 81 -7.30 8.76 7.89
N ARG A 82 -7.06 9.74 7.01
CA ARG A 82 -5.87 10.61 7.09
C ARG A 82 -5.93 11.44 8.38
N GLY A 83 -4.83 11.50 9.12
CA GLY A 83 -4.78 12.10 10.46
C GLY A 83 -5.36 11.22 11.59
N CYS A 84 -5.39 9.90 11.40
CA CYS A 84 -5.81 8.94 12.43
C CYS A 84 -4.98 9.04 13.72
N THR A 85 -5.59 8.66 14.84
CA THR A 85 -4.86 8.57 16.11
C THR A 85 -3.98 7.33 16.16
N ARG A 86 -2.90 7.38 16.96
CA ARG A 86 -2.00 6.23 17.12
C ARG A 86 -2.73 4.95 17.54
N SER A 87 -3.67 5.08 18.49
CA SER A 87 -4.45 3.95 19.02
C SER A 87 -5.44 3.36 17.99
N GLU A 88 -5.98 4.19 17.10
CA GLU A 88 -6.83 3.73 15.99
C GLU A 88 -6.01 2.91 14.98
N LEU A 89 -4.81 3.40 14.62
CA LEU A 89 -3.90 2.70 13.72
C LEU A 89 -3.45 1.35 14.27
N GLU A 90 -3.03 1.31 15.54
CA GLU A 90 -2.60 0.07 16.22
C GLU A 90 -3.73 -0.98 16.27
N ARG A 91 -4.97 -0.52 16.54
CA ARG A 91 -6.13 -1.40 16.61
C ARG A 91 -6.47 -1.98 15.23
N ALA A 92 -6.51 -1.14 14.20
CA ALA A 92 -6.78 -1.56 12.83
C ALA A 92 -5.72 -2.55 12.34
N HIS A 93 -4.44 -2.23 12.53
CA HIS A 93 -3.33 -3.11 12.16
C HIS A 93 -3.40 -4.47 12.86
N ARG A 94 -3.67 -4.49 14.18
CA ARG A 94 -3.78 -5.74 14.94
C ARG A 94 -4.91 -6.64 14.41
N LEU A 95 -6.06 -6.06 14.10
CA LEU A 95 -7.19 -6.80 13.52
C LEU A 95 -6.83 -7.38 12.15
N LEU A 96 -6.21 -6.59 11.28
CA LEU A 96 -5.80 -7.02 9.95
C LEU A 96 -4.72 -8.11 10.00
N ALA A 97 -3.73 -7.97 10.88
CA ALA A 97 -2.68 -8.97 11.08
C ALA A 97 -3.25 -10.32 11.57
N LEU A 98 -4.28 -10.30 12.42
CA LEU A 98 -4.97 -11.53 12.86
C LEU A 98 -5.82 -12.13 11.74
N LYS A 99 -6.47 -11.31 10.91
CA LYS A 99 -7.32 -11.74 9.80
C LYS A 99 -6.50 -12.35 8.66
N HIS A 100 -5.43 -11.67 8.24
CA HIS A 100 -4.64 -11.99 7.06
C HIS A 100 -3.29 -12.65 7.39
N LYS A 101 -3.23 -13.49 8.43
CA LYS A 101 -2.02 -14.29 8.68
C LYS A 101 -1.74 -15.19 7.46
N PRO A 102 -0.50 -15.21 6.93
CA PRO A 102 -0.17 -15.99 5.74
C PRO A 102 -0.45 -17.48 5.92
N ASP A 103 -0.25 -18.02 7.13
CA ASP A 103 -0.49 -19.43 7.44
C ASP A 103 -1.97 -19.82 7.31
N LYS A 104 -2.90 -18.88 7.54
CA LYS A 104 -4.34 -19.15 7.40
C LYS A 104 -4.76 -19.42 5.95
N ALA A 105 -4.03 -18.87 4.98
CA ALA A 105 -4.32 -19.07 3.57
C ALA A 105 -3.96 -20.49 3.11
N ALA A 106 -2.81 -21.01 3.55
CA ALA A 106 -2.42 -22.40 3.27
C ALA A 106 -3.40 -23.40 3.92
N LEU A 107 -3.73 -23.18 5.20
CA LEU A 107 -4.72 -24.00 5.92
C LEU A 107 -6.13 -23.97 5.29
N PHE A 108 -6.48 -22.93 4.56
CA PHE A 108 -7.74 -22.90 3.81
C PHE A 108 -7.70 -23.87 2.63
N VAL A 109 -6.61 -23.86 1.86
CA VAL A 109 -6.43 -24.77 0.72
C VAL A 109 -6.36 -26.23 1.18
N ASP A 110 -5.65 -26.51 2.28
CA ASP A 110 -5.50 -27.87 2.82
C ASP A 110 -6.84 -28.48 3.31
N ARG A 111 -7.84 -27.66 3.62
CA ARG A 111 -9.18 -28.10 4.07
C ARG A 111 -10.14 -28.36 2.92
N LEU A 112 -9.76 -28.06 1.68
CA LEU A 112 -10.59 -28.32 0.52
C LEU A 112 -10.30 -29.74 0.04
N GLU A 113 -11.23 -30.65 0.30
CA GLU A 113 -11.22 -32.00 -0.28
C GLU A 113 -11.60 -31.90 -1.77
N PHE A 114 -10.60 -31.66 -2.62
CA PHE A 114 -10.80 -31.78 -4.06
C PHE A 114 -10.67 -33.25 -4.47
N ALA A 115 -11.63 -33.74 -5.25
CA ALA A 115 -11.47 -35.01 -5.95
C ALA A 115 -10.15 -34.96 -6.76
N GLU A 116 -9.32 -36.00 -6.64
CA GLU A 116 -7.92 -36.11 -7.05
C GLU A 116 -7.60 -35.82 -8.55
N GLU A 117 -8.56 -35.32 -9.32
CA GLU A 117 -8.45 -35.05 -10.75
C GLU A 117 -7.64 -33.78 -11.09
N TYR A 118 -7.32 -32.92 -10.11
CA TYR A 118 -6.55 -31.69 -10.33
C TYR A 118 -5.09 -31.82 -9.88
N ARG A 119 -4.20 -32.03 -10.86
CA ARG A 119 -2.76 -32.26 -10.67
C ARG A 119 -1.96 -31.03 -10.21
N ASP A 120 -2.62 -29.89 -9.94
CA ASP A 120 -1.98 -28.58 -9.72
C ASP A 120 -2.25 -27.96 -8.33
N LEU A 121 -2.78 -28.72 -7.36
CA LEU A 121 -3.11 -28.21 -6.02
C LEU A 121 -1.93 -27.58 -5.29
N ASP A 122 -0.72 -28.14 -5.46
CA ASP A 122 0.49 -27.58 -4.88
C ASP A 122 0.80 -26.17 -5.41
N THR A 123 0.58 -25.93 -6.71
CA THR A 123 0.80 -24.61 -7.33
C THR A 123 -0.22 -23.58 -6.82
N VAL A 124 -1.47 -24.01 -6.61
CA VAL A 124 -2.54 -23.18 -6.05
C VAL A 124 -2.23 -22.84 -4.60
N ARG A 125 -1.76 -23.81 -3.81
CA ARG A 125 -1.34 -23.61 -2.42
C ARG A 125 -0.18 -22.62 -2.34
N ASP A 126 0.84 -22.80 -3.17
CA ASP A 126 2.00 -21.91 -3.19
C ASP A 126 1.60 -20.50 -3.64
N HIS A 127 0.74 -20.38 -4.64
CA HIS A 127 0.20 -19.10 -5.08
C HIS A 127 -0.61 -18.40 -3.99
N ALA A 128 -1.47 -19.14 -3.28
CA ALA A 128 -2.24 -18.60 -2.14
C ALA A 128 -1.32 -18.13 -1.01
N ARG A 129 -0.29 -18.92 -0.67
CA ARG A 129 0.71 -18.58 0.35
C ARG A 129 1.50 -17.33 -0.03
N MET A 130 1.99 -17.26 -1.27
CA MET A 130 2.72 -16.09 -1.76
C MET A 130 1.85 -14.83 -1.73
N SER A 131 0.61 -14.91 -2.22
CA SER A 131 -0.31 -13.79 -2.28
C SER A 131 -0.65 -13.27 -0.87
N ALA A 132 -0.91 -14.19 0.07
CA ALA A 132 -1.15 -13.84 1.47
C ALA A 132 0.09 -13.20 2.13
N LEU A 133 1.29 -13.70 1.83
CA LEU A 133 2.55 -13.14 2.34
C LEU A 133 2.81 -11.74 1.79
N ILE A 134 2.56 -11.51 0.50
CA ILE A 134 2.68 -10.18 -0.13
C ILE A 134 1.72 -9.20 0.54
N LEU A 135 0.44 -9.57 0.71
CA LEU A 135 -0.54 -8.75 1.41
C LEU A 135 -0.09 -8.43 2.84
N TYR A 136 0.36 -9.43 3.58
CA TYR A 136 0.85 -9.24 4.95
C TYR A 136 2.03 -8.26 5.00
N ARG A 137 3.00 -8.38 4.08
CA ARG A 137 4.14 -7.44 3.97
C ARG A 137 3.69 -6.02 3.62
N MET A 138 2.72 -5.87 2.74
CA MET A 138 2.17 -4.55 2.41
C MET A 138 1.49 -3.89 3.62
N LEU A 139 0.73 -4.67 4.41
CA LEU A 139 0.13 -4.20 5.66
C LEU A 139 1.17 -3.76 6.68
N GLN A 140 2.26 -4.51 6.84
CA GLN A 140 3.38 -4.15 7.72
C GLN A 140 4.06 -2.86 7.26
N LYS A 141 4.36 -2.74 5.96
CA LYS A 141 4.97 -1.53 5.38
C LYS A 141 4.05 -0.31 5.55
N GLY A 142 2.77 -0.46 5.27
CA GLY A 142 1.77 0.60 5.42
C GLY A 142 1.66 1.07 6.87
N TYR A 143 1.65 0.15 7.83
CA TYR A 143 1.60 0.50 9.26
C TYR A 143 2.81 1.31 9.68
N SER A 144 4.03 0.88 9.33
CA SER A 144 5.26 1.61 9.64
C SER A 144 5.29 3.00 9.00
N SER A 145 4.81 3.11 7.74
CA SER A 145 4.74 4.38 7.03
C SER A 145 3.76 5.36 7.70
N ILE A 146 2.52 4.94 7.97
CA ILE A 146 1.52 5.79 8.62
C ILE A 146 1.94 6.12 10.07
N MET A 147 2.49 5.14 10.80
CA MET A 147 2.99 5.37 12.16
C MET A 147 4.09 6.44 12.17
N SER A 148 5.04 6.41 11.23
CA SER A 148 6.04 7.49 11.12
C SER A 148 5.38 8.85 10.91
N THR A 149 4.41 8.94 9.99
CA THR A 149 3.72 10.21 9.73
C THR A 149 2.95 10.72 10.94
N VAL A 150 2.26 9.84 11.67
CA VAL A 150 1.51 10.20 12.89
C VAL A 150 2.47 10.69 13.99
N MET A 151 3.61 10.01 14.17
CA MET A 151 4.61 10.42 15.16
C MET A 151 5.25 11.77 14.81
N ASP A 152 5.49 12.05 13.52
CA ASP A 152 6.01 13.34 13.06
C ASP A 152 5.00 14.47 13.23
N GLU A 153 3.72 14.21 12.97
CA GLU A 153 2.63 15.14 13.27
C GLU A 153 2.50 15.42 14.77
N GLU A 154 2.62 14.40 15.63
CA GLU A 154 2.63 14.58 17.09
C GLU A 154 3.81 15.43 17.55
N ARG A 155 5.01 15.22 16.99
CA ARG A 155 6.20 16.03 17.30
C ARG A 155 5.98 17.49 16.92
N ARG A 156 5.43 17.75 15.73
CA ARG A 156 5.13 19.10 15.27
C ARG A 156 4.12 19.80 16.19
N ARG A 157 3.07 19.10 16.61
CA ARG A 157 2.08 19.62 17.58
C ARG A 157 2.70 19.94 18.94
N ARG A 158 3.66 19.13 19.42
CA ARG A 158 4.37 19.41 20.69
C ARG A 158 5.27 20.65 20.58
N ALA A 159 6.02 20.78 19.49
CA ALA A 159 6.86 21.96 19.24
C ALA A 159 6.03 23.27 19.13
N GLU A 160 4.85 23.21 18.51
CA GLU A 160 3.92 24.35 18.43
C GLU A 160 3.32 24.71 19.80
N GLY A 161 3.05 23.71 20.66
CA GLY A 161 2.58 23.92 22.03
C GLY A 161 3.64 24.52 22.97
N GLU A 162 4.92 24.18 22.78
CA GLU A 162 6.02 24.74 23.57
C GLU A 162 6.29 26.21 23.22
N GLY A 163 6.09 26.63 21.96
CA GLY A 163 6.16 28.03 21.53
C GLY A 163 5.07 28.93 22.12
N GLY A 164 3.90 28.38 22.45
CA GLY A 164 2.77 29.13 23.02
C GLY A 164 2.87 29.44 24.53
N CYS A 165 3.73 28.73 25.27
CA CYS A 165 3.80 28.85 26.73
C CYS A 165 4.76 29.96 27.23
N SER A 166 5.51 30.61 26.34
CA SER A 166 6.37 31.76 26.69
C SER A 166 5.55 33.03 27.06
N GLY A 167 4.31 33.16 26.58
CA GLY A 167 3.45 34.33 26.87
C GLY A 167 2.79 34.31 28.25
N CYS A 168 2.46 33.12 28.78
CA CYS A 168 1.73 33.00 30.06
C CYS A 168 2.60 33.31 31.30
N THR A 169 3.92 33.08 31.22
CA THR A 169 4.85 33.37 32.32
C THR A 169 5.11 34.88 32.46
N ALA A 170 5.12 35.63 31.35
CA ALA A 170 5.26 37.08 31.37
C ALA A 170 4.04 37.78 31.99
N ALA A 171 2.82 37.32 31.66
CA ALA A 171 1.58 37.87 32.22
C ALA A 171 1.44 37.63 33.73
N THR A 172 1.83 36.44 34.22
CA THR A 172 1.80 36.12 35.66
C THR A 172 2.91 36.84 36.44
N ALA A 173 4.08 37.08 35.83
CA ALA A 173 5.14 37.88 36.43
C ALA A 173 4.75 39.37 36.58
N ALA A 174 4.11 39.95 35.55
CA ALA A 174 3.62 41.32 35.57
C ALA A 174 2.53 41.54 36.65
N TYR A 175 1.61 40.58 36.81
CA TYR A 175 0.59 40.64 37.87
C TYR A 175 1.21 40.61 39.28
N ARG A 176 2.21 39.74 39.51
CA ARG A 176 2.91 39.65 40.81
C ARG A 176 3.69 40.91 41.17
N GLN A 177 4.31 41.59 40.20
CA GLN A 177 4.99 42.86 40.45
C GLN A 177 3.99 43.98 40.77
N ARG A 178 2.85 44.03 40.07
CA ARG A 178 1.81 45.03 40.30
C ARG A 178 1.20 44.91 41.71
N VAL A 179 0.96 43.69 42.19
CA VAL A 179 0.49 43.41 43.57
C VAL A 179 1.53 43.76 44.64
N ARG A 180 2.84 43.60 44.35
CA ARG A 180 3.91 44.03 45.27
C ARG A 180 4.03 45.55 45.37
N GLN A 181 3.82 46.27 44.28
CA GLN A 181 3.85 47.74 44.27
C GLN A 181 2.64 48.36 44.98
N THR A 182 1.44 47.80 44.84
CA THR A 182 0.25 48.26 45.57
C THR A 182 0.35 48.00 47.07
N ARG A 183 0.92 46.85 47.50
CA ARG A 183 1.21 46.59 48.91
C ARG A 183 2.25 47.54 49.52
N ARG A 184 3.26 47.98 48.74
CA ARG A 184 4.25 48.97 49.22
C ARG A 184 3.68 50.38 49.35
N ARG A 185 2.71 50.77 48.51
CA ARG A 185 2.05 52.10 48.60
C ARG A 185 1.06 52.23 49.77
N HIS A 186 0.46 51.13 50.22
CA HIS A 186 -0.46 51.16 51.37
C HIS A 186 0.24 51.11 52.74
N GLY A 187 1.53 50.73 52.80
CA GLY A 187 2.30 50.67 54.04
C GLY A 187 2.97 51.98 54.48
N SER A 188 2.90 53.04 53.67
CA SER A 188 3.56 54.33 53.96
C SER A 188 2.63 55.43 54.47
N GLY A 189 1.36 55.13 54.75
CA GLY A 189 0.33 56.10 55.16
C GLY A 189 -0.11 56.01 56.61
N GLY A 190 0.77 55.65 57.54
CA GLY A 190 0.44 55.47 58.96
C GLY A 190 1.51 56.01 59.90
N ARG A 191 1.74 57.32 59.86
CA ARG A 191 2.30 58.07 60.98
C ARG A 191 1.57 59.40 61.09
N GLN A 192 0.70 59.50 62.08
CA GLN A 192 0.48 60.68 62.91
C GLN A 192 -0.22 60.20 64.18
#